data_AF-A0A2N1RQ99-F1
#
_entry.id   AF-A0A2N1RQ99-F1
#
_cell.length_a   1.000
_cell.length_b   1.000
_cell.length_c   1.000
_cell.angle_alpha   90.00
_cell.angle_beta   90.00
_cell.angle_gamma   90.00
#
_symmetry.space_group_name_H-M   'P 1'
#
loop_
_entity.id
_entity.type
_entity.pdbx_description
1 polymer ?
#
loop_
_entity_poly.entity_id
_entity_poly.type
_entity_poly.pdbx_seq_one_letter_code
_entity_poly.pdbx_strand_id
1 'polypeptide(L)'
;MKNNFKIILSLALLLTAFSTPLHSVEKKHFNDQRTFARAEVEKIVQADGDETNPYDVMVQVHLKILDGPKKGESHIVEFKGDDNMPKGMFYQKGDIVFIG
;
A
#
# COMPACT_ATOMS: atom_id res chain seq x y z
N MET A 1 35.36 -58.48 10.94
CA MET A 1 34.01 -57.85 11.09
C MET A 1 33.95 -56.63 12.02
N LYS A 2 34.80 -56.48 13.06
CA LYS A 2 34.69 -55.36 14.04
C LYS A 2 35.05 -53.95 13.50
N ASN A 3 35.91 -53.81 12.49
CA ASN A 3 36.30 -52.49 11.97
C ASN A 3 35.21 -51.81 11.13
N ASN A 4 34.47 -52.58 10.33
CA ASN A 4 33.43 -52.03 9.44
C ASN A 4 32.26 -51.47 10.24
N PHE A 5 31.96 -52.05 11.41
CA PHE A 5 30.92 -51.57 12.30
C PHE A 5 31.24 -50.18 12.90
N LYS A 6 32.52 -49.95 13.25
CA LYS A 6 32.97 -48.65 13.76
C LYS A 6 32.90 -47.55 12.70
N ILE A 7 33.18 -47.91 11.44
CA ILE A 7 33.11 -46.98 10.29
C ILE A 7 31.65 -46.61 10.00
N ILE A 8 30.74 -47.59 10.00
CA ILE A 8 29.30 -47.33 9.79
C ILE A 8 28.73 -46.47 10.93
N LEU A 9 29.13 -46.75 12.18
CA LEU A 9 28.67 -46.00 13.34
C LEU A 9 29.15 -44.54 13.34
N SER A 10 30.41 -44.30 12.92
CA SER A 10 30.96 -42.96 12.80
C SER A 10 30.35 -42.17 11.64
N LEU A 11 30.03 -42.84 10.53
CA LEU A 11 29.33 -42.21 9.40
C LEU A 11 27.89 -41.81 9.76
N ALA A 12 27.17 -42.65 10.52
CA ALA A 12 25.82 -42.34 11.00
C ALA A 12 25.80 -41.14 11.96
N LEU A 13 26.80 -41.03 12.84
CA LEU A 13 26.93 -39.90 13.76
C LEU A 13 27.26 -38.57 13.06
N LEU A 14 27.97 -38.63 11.93
CA LEU A 14 28.30 -37.44 11.15
C LEU A 14 27.08 -36.88 10.42
N LEU A 15 26.15 -37.75 9.97
CA LEU A 15 24.95 -37.35 9.25
C LEU A 15 23.92 -36.65 10.14
N THR A 16 23.87 -36.95 11.43
CA THR A 16 22.98 -36.27 12.39
C THR A 16 23.54 -34.94 12.89
N ALA A 17 24.85 -34.71 12.78
CA ALA A 17 25.49 -33.48 13.24
C ALA A 17 25.21 -32.26 12.33
N PHE A 18 24.77 -32.48 11.08
CA PHE A 18 24.47 -31.40 10.12
C PHE A 18 22.97 -31.16 9.90
N SER A 19 22.08 -31.83 10.64
CA SER A 19 20.64 -31.56 10.57
C SER A 19 20.28 -30.32 11.39
N THR A 20 20.83 -29.17 11.04
CA THR A 20 20.30 -27.90 11.54
C THR A 20 18.97 -27.64 10.84
N PRO A 21 17.87 -27.35 11.58
CA PRO A 21 16.66 -26.87 10.94
C PRO A 21 16.98 -25.50 10.33
N LEU A 22 16.95 -25.43 9.00
CA LEU A 22 16.85 -24.19 8.25
C LEU A 22 15.62 -23.44 8.78
N HIS A 23 15.84 -22.55 9.75
CA HIS A 23 14.83 -21.60 10.18
C HIS A 23 14.62 -20.68 9.00
N SER A 24 13.63 -21.04 8.17
CA SER A 24 13.10 -20.19 7.13
C SER A 24 12.72 -18.88 7.80
N VAL A 25 13.41 -17.79 7.46
CA VAL A 25 13.04 -16.44 7.90
C VAL A 25 11.59 -16.27 7.48
N GLU A 26 10.68 -16.25 8.44
CA GLU A 26 9.26 -16.09 8.21
C GLU A 26 9.07 -14.72 7.54
N LYS A 27 9.01 -14.72 6.21
CA LYS A 27 8.72 -13.52 5.45
C LYS A 27 7.32 -13.13 5.87
N LYS A 28 7.19 -12.09 6.68
CA LYS A 28 5.92 -11.41 6.91
C LYS A 28 5.37 -11.05 5.53
N HIS A 29 4.44 -11.86 5.03
CA HIS A 29 3.69 -11.55 3.84
C HIS A 29 2.84 -10.32 4.17
N PHE A 30 3.33 -9.15 3.78
CA PHE A 30 2.54 -7.93 3.84
C PHE A 30 1.46 -8.06 2.77
N ASN A 31 0.29 -8.57 3.18
CA ASN A 31 -0.87 -8.65 2.33
C ASN A 31 -1.56 -7.28 2.37
N ASP A 32 -1.16 -6.40 1.45
CA ASP A 32 -1.85 -5.13 1.27
C ASP A 32 -3.16 -5.40 0.50
N GLN A 33 -4.27 -5.50 1.24
CA GLN A 33 -5.61 -5.73 0.68
C GLN A 33 -6.24 -4.45 0.08
N ARG A 34 -5.47 -3.39 -0.15
CA ARG A 34 -5.99 -2.16 -0.76
C ARG A 34 -6.65 -2.46 -2.10
N THR A 35 -7.92 -2.11 -2.19
CA THR A 35 -8.71 -2.23 -3.41
C THR A 35 -8.56 -0.93 -4.18
N PHE A 36 -7.89 -1.01 -5.33
CA PHE A 36 -7.75 0.13 -6.21
C PHE A 36 -8.95 0.23 -7.16
N ALA A 37 -9.40 1.45 -7.42
CA ALA A 37 -10.43 1.76 -8.41
C ALA A 37 -10.03 2.99 -9.23
N ARG A 38 -10.53 3.08 -10.46
CA ARG A 38 -10.46 4.30 -11.26
C ARG A 38 -11.63 5.20 -10.90
N ALA A 39 -11.36 6.49 -10.80
CA ALA A 39 -12.39 7.51 -10.63
C ALA A 39 -12.17 8.68 -11.59
N GLU A 40 -13.27 9.27 -12.06
CA GLU A 40 -13.26 10.51 -12.83
C GLU A 40 -13.41 11.71 -11.90
N VAL A 41 -12.62 12.75 -12.13
CA VAL A 41 -12.77 14.03 -11.42
C VAL A 41 -13.95 14.81 -12.00
N GLU A 42 -15.05 14.91 -11.26
CA GLU A 42 -16.26 15.62 -11.71
C GLU A 42 -16.15 17.13 -11.48
N LYS A 43 -15.55 17.53 -10.36
CA LYS A 43 -15.45 18.91 -9.91
C LYS A 43 -14.32 19.07 -8.90
N ILE A 44 -13.65 20.22 -8.96
CA ILE A 44 -12.73 20.66 -7.91
C ILE A 44 -13.28 21.96 -7.35
N VAL A 45 -13.38 22.03 -6.02
CA VAL A 45 -13.77 23.25 -5.29
C VAL A 45 -12.59 23.64 -4.42
N GLN A 46 -12.12 24.87 -4.57
CA GLN A 46 -11.12 25.48 -3.70
C GLN A 46 -11.79 26.61 -2.93
N ALA A 47 -11.62 26.60 -1.62
CA ALA A 47 -11.96 27.71 -0.74
C ALA A 47 -10.66 28.23 -0.15
N ASP A 48 -10.39 29.51 -0.38
CA ASP A 48 -9.24 30.20 0.20
C ASP A 48 -9.49 30.46 1.69
N GLY A 49 -8.40 30.57 2.45
CA GLY A 49 -8.45 30.96 3.86
C GLY A 49 -9.02 32.37 4.03
N ASP A 50 -9.58 32.66 5.20
CA ASP A 50 -10.11 33.99 5.52
C ASP A 50 -8.99 35.01 5.84
N GLU A 51 -9.35 36.29 6.00
CA GLU A 51 -8.40 37.37 6.34
C GLU A 51 -7.64 37.12 7.65
N THR A 52 -8.21 36.31 8.54
CA THR A 52 -7.67 35.96 9.87
C THR A 52 -6.68 34.80 9.80
N ASN A 53 -6.86 33.89 8.84
CA ASN A 53 -5.96 32.77 8.59
C ASN A 53 -5.87 32.46 7.08
N PRO A 54 -5.02 33.18 6.33
CA PRO A 54 -4.89 33.01 4.88
C PRO A 54 -4.31 31.64 4.48
N TYR A 55 -3.81 30.85 5.44
CA TYR A 55 -3.27 29.51 5.22
C TYR A 55 -4.31 28.39 5.39
N ASP A 56 -5.55 28.72 5.79
CA ASP A 56 -6.65 27.76 5.93
C ASP A 56 -7.33 27.46 4.58
N VAL A 57 -6.52 27.00 3.62
CA VAL A 57 -7.02 26.61 2.30
C VAL A 57 -7.66 25.22 2.40
N MET A 58 -8.86 25.10 1.84
CA MET A 58 -9.61 23.86 1.72
C MET A 58 -9.79 23.53 0.24
N VAL A 59 -9.47 22.29 -0.12
CA VAL A 59 -9.74 21.75 -1.45
C VAL A 59 -10.63 20.53 -1.34
N GLN A 60 -11.72 20.52 -2.10
CA GLN A 60 -12.60 19.36 -2.25
C GLN A 60 -12.54 18.85 -3.68
N VAL A 61 -12.19 17.57 -3.84
CA VAL A 61 -12.18 16.86 -5.12
C VAL A 61 -13.37 15.92 -5.16
N HIS A 62 -14.31 16.19 -6.06
CA HIS A 62 -15.46 15.33 -6.31
C HIS A 62 -15.09 14.30 -7.36
N LEU A 63 -15.26 13.04 -7.00
CA LEU A 63 -14.85 11.88 -7.77
C LEU A 63 -16.06 11.00 -8.07
N LYS A 64 -16.11 10.42 -9.27
CA LYS A 64 -17.07 9.37 -9.63
C LYS A 64 -16.34 8.09 -9.95
N ILE A 65 -16.66 7.02 -9.22
CA ILE A 65 -15.99 5.73 -9.38
C ILE A 65 -16.43 5.08 -10.70
N LEU A 66 -15.45 4.67 -11.53
CA LEU A 66 -15.67 4.11 -12.86
C LEU A 66 -15.68 2.58 -12.90
N ASP A 67 -15.06 1.92 -11.92
CA ASP A 67 -14.97 0.47 -11.83
C ASP A 67 -14.88 -0.07 -10.40
N GLY A 68 -14.90 -1.40 -10.29
CA GLY A 68 -14.91 -2.10 -9.00
C GLY A 68 -16.29 -2.16 -8.33
N PRO A 69 -16.33 -2.61 -7.06
CA PRO A 69 -17.59 -2.85 -6.33
C PRO A 69 -18.43 -1.58 -6.11
N LYS A 70 -17.77 -0.42 -6.07
CA LYS A 70 -18.37 0.89 -5.81
C LYS A 70 -18.64 1.70 -7.08
N LYS A 71 -18.64 1.06 -8.25
CA LYS A 71 -18.83 1.73 -9.54
C LYS A 71 -20.11 2.56 -9.55
N GLY A 72 -19.99 3.83 -9.96
CA GLY A 72 -21.08 4.80 -10.05
C GLY A 72 -21.28 5.63 -8.79
N GLU A 73 -20.61 5.31 -7.68
CA GLU A 73 -20.64 6.13 -6.47
C GLU A 73 -19.86 7.44 -6.65
N SER A 74 -20.38 8.50 -6.05
CA SER A 74 -19.68 9.78 -5.92
C SER A 74 -19.00 9.86 -4.56
N HIS A 75 -17.73 10.29 -4.55
CA HIS A 75 -16.93 10.49 -3.34
C HIS A 75 -16.36 11.91 -3.33
N ILE A 76 -16.22 12.49 -2.14
CA ILE A 76 -15.60 13.81 -1.96
C ILE A 76 -14.36 13.60 -1.09
N VAL A 77 -13.21 14.02 -1.60
CA VAL A 77 -11.94 14.00 -0.86
C VAL A 77 -11.58 15.41 -0.50
N GLU A 78 -11.36 15.65 0.79
CA GLU A 78 -10.99 16.96 1.32
C GLU A 78 -9.51 17.02 1.67
N PHE A 79 -8.84 18.07 1.23
CA PHE A 79 -7.46 18.40 1.59
C PHE A 79 -7.46 19.72 2.34
N LYS A 80 -6.87 19.74 3.53
CA LYS A 80 -6.80 20.92 4.41
C LYS A 80 -5.35 21.33 4.63
N GLY A 81 -5.07 22.62 4.46
CA GLY A 81 -3.79 23.24 4.77
C GLY A 81 -2.79 23.22 3.62
N ASP A 82 -1.92 24.23 3.62
CA ASP A 82 -0.93 24.53 2.57
C ASP A 82 0.08 23.38 2.35
N ASP A 83 0.39 22.61 3.39
CA ASP A 83 1.33 21.47 3.35
C ASP A 83 0.70 20.15 2.84
N ASN A 84 -0.62 20.00 2.93
CA ASN A 84 -1.32 18.80 2.45
C ASN A 84 -1.83 18.96 1.02
N MET A 85 -1.79 20.17 0.48
CA MET A 85 -2.10 20.40 -0.92
C MET A 85 -0.90 19.90 -1.75
N PRO A 86 -1.08 18.95 -2.69
CA PRO A 86 -0.01 18.64 -3.64
C PRO A 86 0.36 19.95 -4.34
N LYS A 87 1.61 20.42 -4.19
CA LYS A 87 2.07 21.65 -4.84
C LYS A 87 1.85 21.50 -6.35
N GLY A 88 0.86 22.23 -6.86
CA GLY A 88 0.26 22.01 -8.17
C GLY A 88 -0.70 20.83 -8.15
N MET A 89 -1.97 21.02 -7.78
CA MET A 89 -2.99 20.02 -8.11
C MET A 89 -3.06 19.88 -9.63
N PHE A 90 -2.41 18.84 -10.15
CA PHE A 90 -2.32 18.56 -11.58
C PHE A 90 -3.63 18.04 -12.17
N TYR A 91 -4.64 17.79 -11.34
CA TYR A 91 -5.91 17.23 -11.76
C TYR A 91 -6.89 18.30 -12.21
N GLN A 92 -7.59 18.00 -13.29
CA GLN A 92 -8.64 18.81 -13.87
C GLN A 92 -9.93 18.00 -13.96
N LYS A 93 -11.06 18.69 -14.13
CA LYS A 93 -12.32 18.04 -14.42
C LYS A 93 -12.17 17.14 -15.67
N GLY A 94 -12.62 15.90 -15.56
CA GLY A 94 -12.53 14.87 -16.61
C GLY A 94 -11.29 13.99 -16.51
N ASP A 95 -10.33 14.32 -15.63
CA ASP A 95 -9.17 13.46 -15.41
C ASP A 95 -9.57 12.15 -14.76
N ILE A 96 -8.88 11.08 -15.14
CA ILE A 96 -9.03 9.76 -14.53
C ILE A 96 -7.89 9.53 -13.55
N VAL A 97 -8.24 9.31 -12.29
CA VAL A 97 -7.32 9.06 -11.18
C VAL A 97 -7.51 7.64 -10.63
N PHE A 98 -6.47 7.11 -10.00
CA PHE A 98 -6.54 5.85 -9.26
C PHE A 98 -6.66 6.14 -7.76
N ILE A 99 -7.66 5.53 -7.11
CA ILE A 99 -7.94 5.66 -5.67
C ILE A 99 -7.77 4.30 -4.99
N GLY A 100 -7.23 4.26 -3.77
CA GLY A 100 -7.00 3.04 -2.99
C GLY A 100 -6.41 3.29 -1.62
#